data_AF-M0N9I4-F1
#
_entry.id   AF-M0N9I4-F1
#
_cell.length_a   1.000
_cell.length_b   1.000
_cell.length_c   1.000
_cell.angle_alpha   90.00
_cell.angle_beta   90.00
_cell.angle_gamma   90.00
#
_symmetry.space_group_name_H-M   'P 1'
#
loop_
_entity.id
_entity.type
_entity.pdbx_description
1 polymer ?
#
loop_
_entity_poly.entity_id
_entity_poly.type
_entity_poly.pdbx_seq_one_letter_code
_entity_poly.pdbx_strand_id
1 'polypeptide(L)' 'MSTTADPEFVDRTLEIARENVEDGGRPFSCLIVRDGEILAESPNLVAQTNNPVAHAETVAIEQACKRVGSEDLSGCDAYR' A
#
# COMPACT_ATOMS: atom_id res chain seq x y z
N MET A 1 18.04 -2.77 11.69
CA MET A 1 18.28 -2.45 10.27
C MET A 1 18.43 -3.78 9.51
N SER A 2 17.29 -4.36 9.10
CA SER A 2 17.28 -5.50 8.18
C SER A 2 17.18 -4.89 6.78
N THR A 3 18.24 -5.01 5.99
CA THR A 3 18.33 -4.44 4.63
C THR A 3 17.78 -5.41 3.57
N THR A 4 16.89 -6.30 3.99
CA THR A 4 16.22 -7.30 3.15
C THR A 4 14.73 -7.03 3.29
N ALA A 5 14.04 -6.85 2.16
CA ALA A 5 12.59 -6.77 2.14
C ALA A 5 12.02 -7.95 2.93
N ASP A 6 11.24 -7.66 3.97
CA ASP A 6 10.59 -8.71 4.75
C ASP A 6 9.61 -9.46 3.82
N PRO A 7 9.85 -10.75 3.51
CA PRO A 7 9.10 -11.47 2.49
C PRO A 7 7.59 -11.48 2.75
N GLU A 8 7.19 -11.42 4.03
CA GLU A 8 5.78 -11.38 4.43
C GLU A 8 5.04 -10.14 3.89
N PHE A 9 5.69 -8.97 3.81
CA PHE A 9 5.05 -7.77 3.29
C PHE A 9 4.95 -7.82 1.76
N VAL A 10 5.93 -8.43 1.08
CA VAL A 10 5.85 -8.67 -0.37
C VAL A 10 4.77 -9.70 -0.69
N ASP A 11 4.66 -10.77 0.09
CA ASP A 11 3.60 -11.76 -0.09
C ASP A 11 2.22 -11.14 0.13
N ARG A 12 2.10 -10.22 1.10
CA ARG A 12 0.87 -9.44 1.33
C ARG A 12 0.55 -8.50 0.17
N THR A 13 1.54 -7.83 -0.46
CA THR A 13 1.27 -7.02 -1.67
C THR A 13 0.71 -7.89 -2.80
N LEU A 14 1.30 -9.08 -3.00
CA LEU A 14 0.85 -10.03 -4.02
C LEU A 14 -0.57 -10.56 -3.76
N GLU A 15 -0.92 -10.85 -2.51
CA GLU A 15 -2.29 -11.24 -2.13
C GLU A 15 -3.30 -10.15 -2.48
N ILE A 16 -3.08 -8.92 -2.01
CA ILE A 16 -3.98 -7.78 -2.28
C ILE A 16 -4.09 -7.50 -3.79
N ALA A 17 -2.98 -7.61 -4.53
CA ALA A 17 -2.99 -7.40 -5.97
C ALA A 17 -3.82 -8.45 -6.72
N ARG A 18 -3.82 -9.70 -6.25
CA ARG A 18 -4.65 -10.80 -6.80
C ARG A 18 -6.13 -10.56 -6.52
N GLU A 19 -6.48 -10.30 -5.26
CA GLU A 19 -7.85 -9.99 -4.83
C GLU A 19 -8.40 -8.79 -5.62
N ASN A 20 -7.60 -7.76 -5.81
CA ASN A 20 -8.03 -6.56 -6.52
C ASN A 20 -8.37 -6.81 -8.00
N VAL A 21 -7.74 -7.79 -8.65
CA VAL A 21 -8.11 -8.18 -10.03
C VAL A 21 -9.47 -8.87 -10.04
N GLU A 22 -9.75 -9.72 -9.06
CA GLU A 22 -11.05 -10.37 -8.91
C GLU A 22 -12.17 -9.34 -8.68
N ASP A 23 -11.83 -8.23 -8.02
CA ASP A 23 -12.72 -7.08 -7.79
C ASP A 23 -12.80 -6.08 -8.98
N GLY A 24 -12.20 -6.42 -10.13
CA GLY A 24 -12.25 -5.59 -11.35
C GLY A 24 -11.25 -4.42 -11.37
N GLY A 25 -10.31 -4.41 -10.44
CA GLY A 25 -9.18 -3.50 -10.38
C GLY A 25 -7.95 -3.96 -11.16
N ARG A 26 -6.84 -3.24 -10.98
CA ARG A 26 -5.54 -3.53 -11.60
C ARG A 26 -4.63 -4.30 -10.63
N PRO A 27 -3.72 -5.17 -11.10
CA PRO A 27 -2.88 -6.02 -10.24
C PRO A 27 -1.72 -5.25 -9.59
N PHE A 28 -2.03 -4.21 -8.82
CA PHE A 28 -1.06 -3.39 -8.11
C PHE A 28 -1.58 -3.10 -6.71
N SER A 29 -0.68 -3.11 -5.75
CA SER A 29 -0.96 -2.78 -4.35
C SER A 29 0.27 -2.09 -3.74
N CYS A 30 0.08 -1.49 -2.57
CA CYS A 30 1.14 -0.84 -1.82
C CYS A 30 0.86 -0.97 -0.32
N LEU A 31 1.89 -1.26 0.45
CA LEU A 31 1.88 -1.21 1.91
C LEU A 31 2.82 -0.11 2.39
N ILE A 32 2.40 0.61 3.43
CA ILE A 32 3.27 1.51 4.20
C ILE A 32 3.48 0.87 5.57
N VAL A 33 4.74 0.57 5.89
CA VAL A 33 5.14 -0.14 7.11
C VAL A 33 6.06 0.76 7.94
N ARG A 34 5.91 0.76 9.26
CA ARG A 34 6.84 1.42 10.19
C ARG A 34 7.13 0.49 11.35
N ASP A 35 8.41 0.20 11.62
CA ASP A 35 8.84 -0.69 12.70
C ASP A 35 8.14 -2.07 12.70
N GLY A 36 7.87 -2.62 11.51
CA GLY A 36 7.17 -3.90 11.33
C GLY A 36 5.64 -3.82 11.42
N GLU A 37 5.06 -2.65 11.66
CA GLU A 37 3.61 -2.44 11.68
C GLU A 37 3.11 -1.88 10.34
N ILE A 38 2.10 -2.54 9.74
CA ILE A 38 1.41 -2.01 8.56
C ILE A 38 0.53 -0.82 9.00
N LEU A 39 0.94 0.38 8.60
CA LEU A 39 0.17 1.61 8.82
C LEU A 39 -0.99 1.71 7.84
N ALA A 40 -0.77 1.35 6.58
CA ALA A 40 -1.78 1.32 5.54
C ALA A 40 -1.46 0.25 4.48
N GLU A 41 -2.50 -0.29 3.86
CA GLU A 41 -2.41 -1.16 2.71
C GLU A 41 -3.51 -0.78 1.71
N SER A 42 -3.18 -0.72 0.43
CA SER A 42 -4.17 -0.34 -0.58
C SER A 42 -3.88 -0.97 -1.94
N PRO A 43 -4.89 -1.50 -2.63
CA PRO A 43 -4.78 -1.81 -4.04
C PRO A 43 -4.89 -0.57 -4.93
N ASN A 44 -4.62 -0.72 -6.23
CA ASN A 44 -4.98 0.28 -7.22
C ASN A 44 -6.51 0.34 -7.39
N LEU A 45 -7.08 1.52 -7.17
CA LEU A 45 -8.51 1.77 -7.20
C LEU A 45 -8.96 2.57 -8.43
N VAL A 46 -8.06 2.86 -9.38
CA VAL A 46 -8.34 3.75 -10.52
C VAL A 46 -9.58 3.29 -11.30
N ALA A 47 -9.67 1.99 -11.59
CA ALA A 47 -10.77 1.42 -12.35
C ALA A 47 -12.08 1.41 -11.53
N GLN A 48 -12.02 1.02 -10.26
CA GLN A 48 -13.19 0.88 -9.41
C GLN A 48 -13.82 2.22 -9.00
N THR A 49 -13.01 3.28 -8.84
CA THR A 49 -13.49 4.59 -8.40
C THR A 49 -13.56 5.63 -9.51
N ASN A 50 -13.15 5.29 -10.74
CA ASN A 50 -12.99 6.23 -11.85
C ASN A 50 -12.15 7.48 -11.46
N ASN A 51 -11.16 7.29 -10.58
CA ASN A 51 -10.30 8.35 -10.08
C ASN A 51 -8.87 8.12 -10.60
N PRO A 52 -8.36 8.96 -11.52
CA PRO A 52 -7.07 8.73 -12.17
C PRO A 52 -5.86 8.80 -11.23
N VAL A 53 -6.02 9.36 -10.01
CA VAL A 53 -4.91 9.44 -9.03
C VAL A 53 -5.03 8.38 -7.92
N ALA A 54 -6.04 7.52 -7.93
CA ALA A 54 -6.24 6.48 -6.92
C ALA A 54 -5.33 5.25 -7.16
N HIS A 55 -4.04 5.52 -7.39
CA HIS A 55 -3.00 4.51 -7.45
C HIS A 55 -2.75 3.93 -6.06
N ALA A 56 -2.29 2.68 -6.01
CA ALA A 56 -2.04 1.97 -4.76
C ALA A 56 -1.15 2.79 -3.80
N GLU A 57 -0.03 3.35 -4.32
CA GLU A 57 0.87 4.17 -3.52
C GLU A 57 0.22 5.45 -3.01
N THR A 58 -0.56 6.13 -3.85
CA THR A 58 -1.21 7.39 -3.49
C THR A 58 -2.23 7.17 -2.39
N VAL A 59 -3.06 6.12 -2.51
CA VAL A 59 -4.07 5.80 -1.50
C VAL A 59 -3.44 5.31 -0.21
N ALA A 60 -2.41 4.45 -0.28
CA ALA A 60 -1.71 3.96 0.90
C ALA A 60 -0.99 5.10 1.66
N ILE A 61 -0.34 6.03 0.96
CA ILE A 61 0.28 7.22 1.57
C ILE A 61 -0.80 8.09 2.23
N GLU A 62 -1.90 8.38 1.54
CA GLU A 62 -2.99 9.18 2.10
C GLU A 62 -3.55 8.55 3.39
N GLN A 63 -3.78 7.24 3.39
CA GLN A 63 -4.26 6.50 4.55
C GLN A 63 -3.23 6.47 5.69
N ALA A 64 -1.94 6.27 5.38
CA ALA A 64 -0.88 6.29 6.37
C ALA A 64 -0.75 7.67 7.03
N CYS A 65 -0.77 8.75 6.23
CA CYS A 65 -0.75 10.12 6.77
C CYS A 65 -1.95 10.40 7.68
N LYS A 66 -3.16 9.93 7.30
CA LYS A 66 -4.36 10.05 8.15
C LYS A 66 -4.22 9.28 9.46
N ARG A 67 -3.66 8.07 9.43
CA ARG A 67 -3.43 7.25 10.63
C ARG A 67 -2.40 7.88 11.56
N VAL A 68 -1.29 8.40 11.00
CA VAL A 68 -0.22 9.06 11.78
C VAL A 68 -0.65 10.45 12.26
N GLY A 69 -1.57 11.12 11.55
CA GLY A 69 -1.96 12.50 11.82
C GLY A 69 -0.92 13.52 11.34
N SER A 70 -0.08 13.15 10.38
CA SER A 70 1.00 13.98 9.83
C SER A 70 1.27 13.61 8.38
N GLU A 71 1.79 14.55 7.58
CA GLU A 71 2.36 14.28 6.25
C GLU A 71 3.76 13.63 6.32
N ASP A 72 4.38 13.66 7.51
CA ASP A 72 5.71 13.08 7.73
C ASP A 72 5.62 11.56 7.93
N LEU A 73 6.02 10.83 6.88
CA LEU A 73 6.18 9.38 6.88
C LEU A 73 7.64 8.94 7.01
N SER A 74 8.53 9.80 7.53
CA SER A 74 9.93 9.42 7.80
C SER A 74 10.00 8.16 8.66
N GLY A 75 10.94 7.27 8.32
CA GLY A 75 11.10 5.97 8.97
C GLY A 75 10.08 4.91 8.55
N CYS A 76 9.21 5.20 7.56
CA CYS A 76 8.39 4.17 6.92
C CYS A 76 9.11 3.53 5.73
N ASP A 77 8.84 2.25 5.53
CA ASP A 77 9.15 1.50 4.31
C ASP A 77 7.89 1.35 3.45
N ALA A 78 8.07 1.34 2.13
CA ALA A 78 7.00 1.11 1.17
C ALA A 78 7.25 -0.18 0.38
N TYR A 79 6.29 -1.09 0.42
CA TYR A 79 6.32 -2.37 -0.30
C TYR A 79 5.32 -2.34 -1.45
N ARG A 80 5.71 -2.84 -2.63
CA ARG A 80 4.93 -2.81 -3.87
C ARG A 80 5.10 -4.13 -4.62
#